data_AF-A0A841GH23-F1
#
_entry.id   AF-A0A841GH23-F1
#
_cell.length_a   1.000
_cell.length_b   1.000
_cell.length_c   1.000
_cell.angle_alpha   90.00
_cell.angle_beta   90.00
_cell.angle_gamma   90.00
#
_symmetry.space_group_name_H-M   'P 1'
#
loop_
_entity.id
_entity.type
_entity.pdbx_description
1 polymer ?
#
loop_
_entity_poly.entity_id
_entity_poly.type
_entity_poly.pdbx_seq_one_letter_code
_entity_poly.pdbx_strand_id
1 'polypeptide(L)'
;MKKSNIFKFLSYLFSIVSTFPVAIPVLLTIIVLLNKGKFLYDFMMPAELILFTILASLGIITLQIIDKKAFFEYKKLAIYLSLSISNFLAANIYAYLTGLAHEDAKLNGIHLFFITIFVILWHLFAILISIECFKLTKKISTR
;
A
#
# COMPACT_ATOMS: atom_id res chain seq x y z
N MET A 1 -17.23 21.26 -14.32
CA MET A 1 -16.56 20.18 -15.07
C MET A 1 -17.59 19.14 -15.50
N LYS A 2 -17.48 18.56 -16.71
CA LYS A 2 -18.27 17.37 -17.08
C LYS A 2 -17.96 16.23 -16.11
N LYS A 3 -18.97 15.43 -15.72
CA LYS A 3 -18.83 14.30 -14.77
C LYS A 3 -17.67 13.36 -15.14
N SER A 4 -17.46 13.11 -16.43
CA SER A 4 -16.34 12.28 -16.92
C SER A 4 -14.97 12.86 -16.56
N ASN A 5 -14.78 14.18 -16.65
CA ASN A 5 -13.49 14.82 -16.32
C ASN A 5 -13.18 14.72 -14.82
N ILE A 6 -14.19 14.75 -13.96
CA ILE A 6 -14.02 14.60 -12.50
C ILE A 6 -13.56 13.17 -12.17
N PHE A 7 -14.19 12.16 -12.78
CA PHE A 7 -13.82 10.76 -12.57
C PHE A 7 -12.41 10.46 -13.06
N LYS A 8 -12.01 11.04 -14.20
CA LYS A 8 -10.63 10.96 -14.71
C LYS A 8 -9.65 11.57 -13.72
N PHE A 9 -9.90 12.80 -13.28
CA PHE A 9 -9.03 13.46 -12.31
C PHE A 9 -8.88 12.65 -11.01
N LEU A 10 -9.99 12.21 -10.41
CA LEU A 10 -9.98 11.43 -9.18
C LEU A 10 -9.27 10.08 -9.33
N SER A 11 -9.48 9.37 -10.45
CA SER A 11 -8.81 8.09 -10.68
C SER A 11 -7.29 8.23 -10.81
N TYR A 12 -6.80 9.27 -11.49
CA TYR A 12 -5.37 9.59 -11.50
C TYR A 12 -4.85 9.95 -10.11
N LEU A 13 -5.58 10.79 -9.37
CA LEU A 13 -5.19 11.16 -8.01
C LEU A 13 -5.04 9.93 -7.11
N PHE A 14 -6.03 9.03 -7.07
CA PHE A 14 -5.95 7.80 -6.27
C PHE A 14 -4.84 6.87 -6.74
N SER A 15 -4.59 6.76 -8.05
CA SER A 15 -3.50 5.92 -8.56
C SER A 15 -2.13 6.46 -8.17
N ILE A 16 -1.93 7.77 -8.20
CA ILE A 16 -0.70 8.41 -7.72
C ILE A 16 -0.54 8.14 -6.22
N VAL A 17 -1.60 8.34 -5.42
CA VAL A 17 -1.57 8.08 -3.98
C VAL A 17 -1.24 6.62 -3.68
N SER A 18 -1.72 5.65 -4.47
CA SER A 18 -1.38 4.23 -4.26
C SER A 18 0.10 3.92 -4.38
N THR A 19 0.90 4.77 -5.06
CA THR A 19 2.35 4.57 -5.19
C THR A 19 3.14 5.01 -3.97
N PHE A 20 2.56 5.83 -3.09
CA PHE A 20 3.25 6.40 -1.94
C PHE A 20 3.86 5.33 -1.01
N PRO A 21 3.13 4.26 -0.65
CA PRO A 21 3.69 3.13 0.12
C PRO A 21 4.93 2.49 -0.50
N VAL A 22 5.10 2.58 -1.82
CA VAL A 22 6.26 2.01 -2.53
C VAL A 22 7.37 3.05 -2.70
N ALA A 23 7.00 4.26 -3.15
CA ALA A 23 7.96 5.29 -3.52
C ALA A 23 8.57 6.00 -2.31
N ILE A 24 7.79 6.28 -1.26
CA ILE A 24 8.25 7.06 -0.10
C ILE A 24 9.40 6.36 0.63
N PRO A 25 9.33 5.06 0.98
CA PRO A 25 10.44 4.39 1.67
C PRO A 25 11.73 4.43 0.85
N VAL A 26 11.65 4.22 -0.46
CA VAL A 26 12.81 4.25 -1.36
C VAL A 26 13.40 5.65 -1.44
N LEU A 27 12.57 6.68 -1.66
CA LEU A 27 13.00 8.07 -1.76
C LEU A 27 13.65 8.57 -0.46
N LEU A 28 13.03 8.29 0.68
CA LEU A 28 13.56 8.70 1.99
C LEU A 28 14.88 7.99 2.30
N THR A 29 14.99 6.71 1.96
CA THR A 29 16.25 5.96 2.11
C THR A 29 17.38 6.62 1.30
N ILE A 30 17.13 7.00 0.05
CA ILE A 30 18.11 7.68 -0.80
C ILE A 30 18.49 9.05 -0.21
N ILE A 31 17.51 9.85 0.22
CA ILE A 31 17.76 11.17 0.83
C ILE A 31 18.63 11.04 2.08
N VAL A 32 18.34 10.07 2.95
CA VAL A 32 19.10 9.85 4.17
C VAL A 32 20.51 9.34 3.88
N LEU A 33 20.67 8.47 2.87
CA LEU A 33 21.97 8.01 2.42
C LEU A 33 22.86 9.17 1.95
N LEU A 34 22.31 10.07 1.13
CA LEU A 34 23.04 11.23 0.60
C LEU A 34 23.39 12.25 1.70
N ASN A 35 22.49 12.48 2.66
CA ASN A 35 22.69 13.50 3.70
C ASN A 35 23.49 13.02 4.91
N LYS A 36 23.38 11.73 5.29
CA LYS A 36 23.96 11.19 6.52
C LYS A 36 25.00 10.09 6.29
N GLY A 37 25.18 9.64 5.05
CA GLY A 37 26.09 8.54 4.71
C GLY A 37 25.68 7.18 5.30
N LYS A 38 24.44 7.05 5.78
CA LYS A 38 23.92 5.84 6.41
C LYS A 38 22.73 5.31 5.63
N PHE A 39 22.73 4.02 5.37
CA PHE A 39 21.57 3.33 4.81
C PHE A 39 20.58 3.05 5.94
N LEU A 40 19.53 3.85 6.03
CA LEU A 40 18.43 3.68 6.98
C LEU A 40 17.17 3.40 6.19
N TYR A 41 16.76 2.13 6.17
CA TYR A 41 15.45 1.73 5.70
C TYR A 41 14.54 1.69 6.91
N ASP A 42 13.66 2.69 7.07
CA ASP A 42 12.77 2.72 8.22
C ASP A 42 11.67 1.66 8.03
N PHE A 43 11.75 0.61 8.84
CA PHE A 43 10.80 -0.50 8.83
C PHE A 43 9.48 -0.18 9.54
N MET A 44 9.37 0.97 10.23
CA MET A 44 8.14 1.36 10.94
C MET A 44 7.07 1.97 10.03
N MET A 45 7.47 2.41 8.82
CA MET A 45 6.60 3.01 7.80
C MET A 45 5.35 2.22 7.34
N PRO A 46 5.18 0.90 7.52
CA PRO A 46 3.95 0.22 7.11
C PRO A 46 2.69 0.77 7.79
N ALA A 47 2.77 1.21 9.05
CA ALA A 47 1.61 1.72 9.79
C ALA A 47 1.18 3.11 9.34
N GLU A 48 2.12 3.99 9.03
CA GLU A 48 1.85 5.34 8.53
C GLU A 48 1.40 5.30 7.08
N LEU A 49 1.92 4.35 6.30
CA LEU A 49 1.67 4.28 4.86
C LEU A 49 0.43 3.45 4.48
N ILE A 50 -0.07 2.56 5.35
CA ILE A 50 -1.24 1.73 5.05
C ILE A 50 -2.49 2.55 4.73
N LEU A 51 -2.62 3.74 5.33
CA LEU A 51 -3.76 4.63 5.07
C LEU A 51 -3.81 5.07 3.61
N PHE A 52 -2.67 5.35 2.98
CA PHE A 52 -2.61 5.68 1.54
C PHE A 52 -3.05 4.50 0.68
N THR A 53 -2.62 3.27 1.03
CA THR A 53 -3.07 2.04 0.36
C THR A 53 -4.58 1.88 0.44
N ILE A 54 -5.18 2.08 1.62
CA ILE A 54 -6.62 1.95 1.86
C ILE A 54 -7.39 3.03 1.09
N LEU A 55 -7.02 4.29 1.26
CA LEU A 55 -7.68 5.42 0.62
C LEU A 55 -7.65 5.32 -0.90
N ALA A 56 -6.50 5.00 -1.48
CA ALA A 56 -6.37 4.84 -2.92
C ALA A 56 -7.19 3.67 -3.45
N SER A 57 -7.12 2.51 -2.79
CA SER A 57 -7.84 1.30 -3.22
C SER A 57 -9.35 1.49 -3.13
N LEU A 58 -9.84 2.00 -2.01
CA LEU A 58 -11.28 2.28 -1.82
C LEU A 58 -11.75 3.38 -2.77
N GLY A 59 -10.94 4.40 -3.03
CA GLY A 59 -11.23 5.45 -4.00
C GLY A 59 -11.44 4.89 -5.42
N ILE A 60 -10.55 4.01 -5.89
CA ILE A 60 -10.72 3.38 -7.21
C ILE A 60 -11.91 2.41 -7.23
N ILE A 61 -12.09 1.60 -6.19
CA ILE A 61 -13.23 0.67 -6.09
C ILE A 61 -14.56 1.45 -6.13
N THR A 62 -14.69 2.53 -5.35
CA THR A 62 -15.91 3.35 -5.31
C THR A 62 -16.18 4.03 -6.65
N LEU A 63 -15.16 4.57 -7.32
CA LEU A 63 -15.32 5.13 -8.67
C LEU A 63 -15.84 4.09 -9.67
N GLN A 64 -15.36 2.84 -9.60
CA GLN A 64 -15.86 1.77 -10.46
C GLN A 64 -17.28 1.32 -10.11
N ILE A 65 -17.65 1.26 -8.83
CA ILE A 65 -19.01 0.90 -8.43
C ILE A 65 -20.02 1.97 -8.87
N ILE A 66 -19.67 3.25 -8.72
CA ILE A 66 -20.53 4.37 -9.11
C ILE A 66 -20.63 4.45 -10.64
N ASP A 67 -19.52 4.22 -11.35
CA ASP A 67 -19.53 4.07 -12.79
C ASP A 67 -20.09 2.69 -13.18
N LYS A 68 -21.41 2.53 -13.12
CA LYS A 68 -22.15 1.28 -13.45
C LYS A 68 -21.83 0.67 -14.83
N LYS A 69 -21.04 1.35 -15.66
CA LYS A 69 -20.51 0.85 -16.94
C LYS A 69 -19.18 0.13 -16.79
N ALA A 70 -18.50 0.24 -15.65
CA ALA A 70 -17.30 -0.51 -15.33
C ALA A 70 -17.69 -1.95 -14.98
N PHE A 71 -17.15 -2.91 -15.72
CA PHE A 71 -17.24 -4.32 -15.36
C PHE A 71 -16.63 -4.51 -13.96
N PHE A 72 -17.07 -5.56 -13.23
CA PHE A 72 -16.62 -5.95 -11.88
C PHE A 72 -15.13 -6.36 -11.81
N GLU A 73 -14.23 -5.58 -12.40
CA GLU A 73 -12.80 -5.82 -12.44
C GLU A 73 -12.09 -5.37 -11.16
N TYR A 74 -12.77 -4.53 -10.35
CA TYR A 74 -12.28 -4.12 -9.04
C TYR A 74 -12.10 -5.30 -8.06
N LYS A 75 -12.66 -6.48 -8.33
CA LYS A 75 -12.53 -7.68 -7.50
C LYS A 75 -11.07 -8.03 -7.21
N LYS A 76 -10.20 -7.87 -8.21
CA LYS A 76 -8.77 -8.17 -8.06
C LYS A 76 -8.08 -7.18 -7.13
N LEU A 77 -8.40 -5.89 -7.26
CA LEU A 77 -7.94 -4.84 -6.33
C LEU A 77 -8.48 -5.07 -4.92
N ALA A 78 -9.75 -5.48 -4.77
CA ALA A 78 -10.33 -5.80 -3.48
C ALA A 78 -9.62 -6.99 -2.80
N ILE A 79 -9.26 -8.05 -3.55
CA ILE A 79 -8.47 -9.17 -3.02
C ILE A 79 -7.11 -8.69 -2.54
N TYR A 80 -6.40 -7.88 -3.34
CA TYR A 80 -5.08 -7.36 -2.93
C TYR A 80 -5.18 -6.45 -1.71
N LEU A 81 -6.21 -5.60 -1.64
CA LEU A 81 -6.48 -4.78 -0.46
C LEU A 81 -6.74 -5.64 0.78
N SER A 82 -7.58 -6.68 0.67
CA SER A 82 -7.84 -7.61 1.78
C SER A 82 -6.57 -8.30 2.24
N LEU A 83 -5.75 -8.82 1.31
CA LEU A 83 -4.46 -9.45 1.64
C LEU A 83 -3.50 -8.46 2.32
N SER A 84 -3.44 -7.21 1.83
CA SER A 84 -2.62 -6.16 2.43
C SER A 84 -3.06 -5.84 3.86
N ILE A 85 -4.37 -5.73 4.11
CA ILE A 85 -4.92 -5.48 5.45
C ILE A 85 -4.66 -6.68 6.37
N SER A 86 -4.90 -7.90 5.89
CA SER A 86 -4.61 -9.12 6.66
C SER A 86 -3.14 -9.23 7.04
N ASN A 87 -2.22 -8.95 6.10
CA ASN A 87 -0.79 -8.93 6.38
C ASN A 87 -0.42 -7.87 7.42
N PHE A 88 -0.97 -6.66 7.31
CA PHE A 88 -0.76 -5.59 8.28
C PHE A 88 -1.24 -5.99 9.68
N LEU A 89 -2.46 -6.52 9.79
CA LEU A 89 -3.01 -6.98 11.07
C LEU A 89 -2.20 -8.16 11.63
N ALA A 90 -1.83 -9.13 10.80
CA ALA A 90 -1.02 -10.27 11.22
C ALA A 90 0.34 -9.82 11.78
N ALA A 91 1.01 -8.87 11.13
CA ALA A 91 2.29 -8.32 11.60
C ALA A 91 2.15 -7.62 12.96
N ASN A 92 1.11 -6.79 13.14
CA ASN A 92 0.86 -6.08 14.39
C ASN A 92 0.47 -7.03 15.53
N ILE A 93 -0.42 -8.00 15.27
CA ILE A 93 -0.81 -9.02 16.23
C ILE A 93 0.40 -9.86 16.63
N TYR A 94 1.22 -10.28 15.65
CA TYR A 94 2.44 -11.03 15.93
C TYR A 94 3.40 -10.22 16.82
N ALA A 95 3.65 -8.95 16.48
CA ALA A 95 4.52 -8.09 17.28
C ALA A 95 4.01 -7.87 18.71
N TYR A 96 2.70 -7.72 18.87
CA TYR A 96 2.06 -7.59 20.18
C TYR A 96 2.19 -8.87 21.02
N LEU A 97 1.83 -10.03 20.44
CA LEU A 97 1.84 -11.32 21.14
C LEU A 97 3.24 -11.83 21.48
N THR A 98 4.24 -11.48 20.68
CA THR A 98 5.63 -11.91 20.89
C THR A 98 6.42 -10.97 21.81
N GLY A 99 5.81 -9.89 22.29
CA GLY A 99 6.51 -8.89 23.12
C GLY A 99 7.43 -7.96 22.34
N LEU A 100 7.53 -8.09 21.01
CA LEU A 100 8.31 -7.18 20.16
C LEU A 100 7.79 -5.73 20.22
N ALA A 101 6.47 -5.56 20.38
CA ALA A 101 5.86 -4.23 20.50
C ALA A 101 6.15 -3.53 21.83
N HIS A 102 6.48 -4.30 22.88
CA HIS A 102 6.76 -3.79 24.23
C HIS A 102 8.26 -3.79 24.55
N GLU A 103 9.11 -4.11 23.57
CA GLU A 103 10.57 -4.30 23.73
C GLU A 103 10.98 -5.42 24.70
N ASP A 104 10.03 -6.26 25.13
CA ASP A 104 10.26 -7.42 26.00
C ASP A 104 11.05 -8.54 25.28
N ALA A 105 10.92 -8.59 23.95
CA ALA A 105 11.61 -9.55 23.10
C ALA A 105 12.62 -8.87 22.17
N LYS A 106 13.80 -9.48 22.02
CA LYS A 106 14.81 -9.02 21.06
C LYS A 106 14.46 -9.47 19.65
N LEU A 107 14.65 -8.59 18.67
CA LEU A 107 14.53 -8.92 17.25
C LEU A 107 15.70 -9.81 16.80
N ASN A 108 15.58 -11.13 17.00
CA ASN A 108 16.59 -12.11 16.60
C ASN A 108 15.96 -13.35 15.96
N GLY A 109 16.78 -14.15 15.27
CA GLY A 109 16.43 -15.48 14.75
C GLY A 109 15.03 -15.56 14.13
N ILE A 110 14.13 -16.23 14.85
CA ILE A 110 12.76 -16.49 14.39
C ILE A 110 11.92 -15.22 14.23
N HIS A 111 12.05 -14.25 15.13
CA HIS A 111 11.32 -12.98 15.06
C HIS A 111 11.76 -12.17 13.85
N LEU A 112 13.07 -12.10 13.61
CA LEU A 112 13.61 -11.43 12.43
C LEU A 112 13.09 -12.07 11.14
N PHE A 113 13.03 -13.40 11.09
CA PHE A 113 12.49 -14.15 9.94
C PHE A 113 11.03 -13.79 9.64
N PHE A 114 10.15 -13.84 10.65
CA PHE A 114 8.73 -13.49 10.48
C PHE A 114 8.52 -12.03 10.09
N ILE A 115 9.21 -11.10 10.76
CA ILE A 115 9.13 -9.67 10.42
C ILE A 115 9.60 -9.42 8.98
N THR A 116 10.69 -10.08 8.55
CA THR A 116 11.18 -9.98 7.17
C THR A 116 10.12 -10.44 6.17
N ILE A 117 9.42 -11.55 6.44
CA ILE A 117 8.31 -12.03 5.60
C ILE A 117 7.20 -10.99 5.51
N PHE A 118 6.74 -10.44 6.65
CA PHE A 118 5.68 -9.44 6.66
C PHE A 118 6.05 -8.19 5.88
N VAL A 119 7.30 -7.74 5.98
CA VAL A 119 7.84 -6.60 5.21
C VAL A 119 7.85 -6.91 3.72
N ILE A 120 8.33 -8.09 3.30
CA ILE A 120 8.33 -8.49 1.88
C ILE A 120 6.90 -8.54 1.33
N LEU A 121 5.98 -9.16 2.06
CA LEU A 121 4.57 -9.26 1.67
C LEU A 121 3.92 -7.88 1.59
N TRP A 122 4.24 -6.95 2.51
CA TRP A 122 3.74 -5.59 2.46
C TRP A 122 4.16 -4.87 1.17
N HIS A 123 5.44 -4.94 0.78
CA HIS A 123 5.91 -4.36 -0.48
C HIS A 123 5.24 -5.00 -1.69
N LEU A 124 5.14 -6.33 -1.70
CA LEU A 124 4.50 -7.08 -2.78
C LEU A 124 3.04 -6.61 -2.97
N PHE A 125 2.26 -6.56 -1.90
CA PHE A 125 0.86 -6.12 -1.98
C PHE A 125 0.74 -4.64 -2.36
N ALA A 126 1.59 -3.76 -1.83
CA ALA A 126 1.61 -2.34 -2.21
C ALA A 126 1.89 -2.14 -3.72
N ILE A 127 2.83 -2.90 -4.28
CA ILE A 127 3.14 -2.88 -5.72
C ILE A 127 1.96 -3.41 -6.53
N LEU A 128 1.39 -4.55 -6.15
CA LEU A 128 0.25 -5.16 -6.85
C LEU A 128 -0.99 -4.24 -6.83
N ILE A 129 -1.26 -3.57 -5.70
CA ILE A 129 -2.32 -2.57 -5.57
C ILE A 129 -2.05 -1.39 -6.50
N SER A 130 -0.83 -0.85 -6.49
CA SER A 130 -0.44 0.27 -7.36
C SER A 130 -0.69 -0.06 -8.84
N ILE A 131 -0.21 -1.21 -9.30
CA ILE A 131 -0.38 -1.67 -10.69
C ILE A 131 -1.86 -1.77 -11.04
N GLU A 132 -2.67 -2.39 -10.17
CA GLU A 132 -4.09 -2.57 -10.45
C GLU A 132 -4.85 -1.23 -10.42
N CYS A 133 -4.50 -0.29 -9.53
CA CYS A 133 -5.03 1.07 -9.53
C CYS A 133 -4.79 1.78 -10.88
N PHE A 134 -3.56 1.77 -11.40
CA PHE A 134 -3.25 2.37 -12.71
C PHE A 134 -3.99 1.69 -13.86
N LYS A 135 -4.08 0.37 -13.84
CA LYS A 135 -4.81 -0.40 -14.86
C LYS A 135 -6.29 -0.03 -14.89
N LEU A 136 -6.92 0.09 -13.72
CA LEU A 136 -8.34 0.48 -13.60
C LEU A 136 -8.54 1.95 -13.98
N THR A 137 -7.61 2.83 -13.62
CA THR A 137 -7.62 4.25 -14.04
C THR A 137 -7.52 4.42 -15.53
N LYS A 138 -6.65 3.66 -16.22
CA LYS A 138 -6.56 3.70 -17.68
C LYS A 138 -7.94 3.43 -18.30
N LYS A 139 -8.67 2.44 -17.80
CA LYS A 139 -10.02 2.08 -18.28
C LYS A 139 -11.05 3.17 -18.03
N ILE A 140 -11.01 3.84 -16.87
CA ILE A 140 -11.85 5.01 -16.56
C ILE A 140 -11.50 6.18 -17.48
N SER A 141 -10.21 6.35 -17.82
CA SER A 141 -9.71 7.48 -18.60
C SER A 141 -9.96 7.40 -20.11
N THR A 142 -9.97 6.20 -20.68
CA THR A 142 -10.15 5.98 -22.12
C THR A 142 -11.63 5.94 -22.54
N ARG A 143 -12.55 6.04 -21.58
CA ARG A 143 -14.00 6.12 -21.80
C ARG A 143 -14.49 7.57 -21.78
#